data_AF-A0A1F1UUZ5-F1
#
_entry.id   AF-A0A1F1UUZ5-F1
#
_cell.length_a   1.000
_cell.length_b   1.000
_cell.length_c   1.000
_cell.angle_alpha   90.00
_cell.angle_beta   90.00
_cell.angle_gamma   90.00
#
_symmetry.space_group_name_H-M   'P 1'
#
loop_
_entity.id
_entity.type
_entity.pdbx_description
1 polymer ?
#
loop_
_entity_poly.entity_id
_entity_poly.type
_entity_poly.pdbx_seq_one_letter_code
_entity_poly.pdbx_strand_id
1 'polypeptide(L)'
;MPDILLQPSCLSICAALLAAEATTSDVGAPENKEMHPKRLRTLTQLESDAYLTAIDTLKEAGYVSLFTDRKANPDKNVDWVSLTATGARAYQDCVEELRSIAESDRRVP
;
A
#
# COMPACT_ATOMS: atom_id res chain seq x y z
N MET A 1 10.42 4.14 -13.43
CA MET A 1 9.67 4.26 -12.17
C MET A 1 8.40 5.03 -12.44
N PRO A 2 7.21 4.51 -12.12
CA PRO A 2 6.00 5.32 -12.15
C PRO A 2 6.03 6.34 -11.01
N ASP A 3 5.80 7.60 -11.33
CA ASP A 3 5.88 8.75 -10.40
C ASP A 3 4.98 8.63 -9.16
N ILE A 4 4.04 7.69 -9.16
CA ILE A 4 3.06 7.47 -8.10
C ILE A 4 3.72 7.12 -6.75
N LEU A 5 4.79 6.30 -6.76
CA LEU A 5 5.47 5.91 -5.51
C LEU A 5 6.45 6.97 -4.98
N LEU A 6 6.69 8.05 -5.74
CA LEU A 6 7.37 9.23 -5.21
C LEU A 6 6.47 10.05 -4.29
N GLN A 7 5.15 9.84 -4.33
CA GLN A 7 4.22 10.48 -3.40
C GLN A 7 4.33 9.81 -2.02
N PRO A 8 4.65 10.57 -0.94
CA PRO A 8 4.83 9.99 0.39
C PRO A 8 3.62 9.21 0.90
N SER A 9 2.40 9.65 0.57
CA SER A 9 1.16 8.98 0.94
C SER A 9 1.07 7.59 0.31
N CYS A 10 1.31 7.47 -1.00
CA CYS A 10 1.29 6.19 -1.73
C CYS A 10 2.38 5.25 -1.21
N LEU A 11 3.59 5.76 -1.02
CA LEU A 11 4.71 5.00 -0.48
C LEU A 11 4.41 4.47 0.94
N SER A 12 3.85 5.31 1.81
CA SER A 12 3.51 4.94 3.20
C SER A 12 2.45 3.85 3.27
N ILE A 13 1.46 3.88 2.37
CA ILE A 13 0.41 2.85 2.29
C ILE A 13 1.02 1.51 1.86
N CYS A 14 1.84 1.50 0.81
CA CYS A 14 2.52 0.27 0.37
C CYS A 14 3.43 -0.29 1.48
N ALA A 15 4.18 0.57 2.17
CA ALA A 15 5.04 0.18 3.30
C ALA A 15 4.23 -0.43 4.44
N ALA A 16 3.10 0.19 4.82
CA ALA A 16 2.25 -0.29 5.91
C ALA A 16 1.57 -1.63 5.58
N LEU A 17 1.11 -1.80 4.34
CA LEU A 17 0.53 -3.07 3.89
C LEU A 17 1.58 -4.18 3.86
N LEU A 18 2.78 -3.90 3.34
CA LEU A 18 3.87 -4.88 3.31
C LEU A 18 4.32 -5.27 4.72
N ALA A 19 4.48 -4.31 5.63
CA ALA A 19 4.89 -4.54 7.01
C ALA A 19 3.88 -5.36 7.83
N ALA A 20 2.60 -5.28 7.48
CA ALA A 20 1.54 -6.09 8.07
C ALA A 20 1.27 -7.39 7.31
N GLU A 21 2.10 -7.72 6.32
CA GLU A 21 1.94 -8.86 5.43
C GLU A 21 0.59 -8.91 4.72
N ALA A 22 -0.09 -7.77 4.59
CA ALA A 22 -1.39 -7.64 3.96
C ALA A 22 -1.25 -7.64 2.43
N THR A 23 -0.68 -8.73 1.89
CA THR A 23 -0.39 -8.92 0.48
C THR A 23 -1.32 -9.95 -0.12
N THR A 24 -1.72 -9.77 -1.38
CA THR A 24 -2.47 -10.80 -2.12
C THR A 24 -1.58 -12.03 -2.30
N SER A 25 -1.73 -13.05 -1.46
CA SER A 25 -1.10 -14.36 -1.72
C SER A 25 -1.83 -15.08 -2.83
N ASP A 26 -1.07 -15.82 -3.64
CA ASP A 26 -1.62 -16.75 -4.61
C ASP A 26 -2.65 -17.68 -3.96
N VAL A 27 -3.70 -17.96 -4.75
CA VAL A 27 -4.85 -18.81 -4.47
C VAL A 27 -4.53 -19.95 -3.48
N GLY A 28 -5.06 -19.88 -2.26
CA GLY A 28 -5.02 -21.00 -1.30
C GLY A 28 -4.50 -20.70 0.12
N ALA A 29 -4.15 -19.47 0.46
CA ALA A 29 -3.87 -19.11 1.86
C ALA A 29 -5.19 -19.15 2.69
N PRO A 30 -5.22 -19.82 3.86
CA PRO A 30 -6.43 -19.98 4.67
C PRO A 30 -6.93 -18.69 5.33
N GLU A 31 -6.15 -17.62 5.25
CA GLU A 31 -6.43 -16.32 5.83
C GLU A 31 -6.24 -15.27 4.75
N ASN A 32 -7.32 -14.61 4.32
CA ASN A 32 -7.22 -13.42 3.50
C ASN A 32 -6.34 -12.40 4.24
N LYS A 33 -5.12 -12.15 3.74
CA LYS A 33 -4.22 -11.16 4.31
C LYS A 33 -4.61 -9.76 3.82
N GLU A 34 -5.75 -9.30 4.30
CA GLU A 34 -6.32 -8.00 3.98
C GLU A 34 -6.27 -7.11 5.22
N MET A 35 -6.07 -5.81 5.03
CA MET A 35 -6.06 -4.85 6.13
C MET A 35 -7.32 -4.00 6.13
N HIS A 36 -7.94 -3.90 7.31
CA HIS A 36 -9.03 -2.97 7.55
C HIS A 36 -8.55 -1.50 7.41
N PRO A 37 -9.29 -0.62 6.71
CA PRO A 37 -8.85 0.75 6.40
C PRO A 37 -8.56 1.61 7.64
N LYS A 38 -9.32 1.44 8.73
CA LYS A 38 -9.00 2.09 10.03
C LYS A 38 -7.60 1.75 10.55
N ARG A 39 -7.15 0.50 10.45
CA ARG A 39 -5.82 0.09 10.90
C ARG A 39 -4.76 0.69 9.98
N LEU A 40 -5.00 0.64 8.68
CA LEU A 40 -4.09 1.22 7.68
C LEU A 40 -3.88 2.72 7.93
N ARG A 41 -4.97 3.48 8.14
CA ARG A 41 -4.92 4.91 8.50
C ARG A 41 -4.20 5.18 9.82
N THR A 42 -4.33 4.28 10.80
CA THR A 42 -3.62 4.41 12.08
C THR A 42 -2.11 4.25 11.89
N LEU A 43 -1.68 3.32 11.03
CA LEU A 43 -0.27 3.07 10.74
C LEU A 43 0.36 4.18 9.90
N THR A 44 -0.37 4.70 8.91
CA THR A 44 0.14 5.74 8.00
C THR A 44 -0.05 7.15 8.54
N GLN A 45 -0.91 7.34 9.54
CA GLN A 45 -1.30 8.65 10.09
C GLN A 45 -1.80 9.65 9.03
N LEU A 46 -2.33 9.14 7.91
CA LEU A 46 -2.85 9.97 6.84
C LEU A 46 -4.23 10.54 7.19
N GLU A 47 -4.40 11.82 6.88
CA GLU A 47 -5.70 12.48 6.87
C GLU A 47 -6.66 11.81 5.89
N SER A 48 -7.97 11.91 6.16
CA SER A 48 -9.01 11.18 5.40
C SER A 48 -8.90 11.40 3.89
N ASP A 49 -8.75 12.64 3.44
CA ASP A 49 -8.71 12.98 2.02
C ASP A 49 -7.44 12.46 1.34
N ALA A 50 -6.28 12.67 1.98
CA ALA A 50 -5.00 12.19 1.48
C ALA A 50 -4.96 10.65 1.39
N TYR A 51 -5.57 9.96 2.36
CA TYR A 51 -5.72 8.50 2.34
C TYR A 51 -6.60 8.05 1.16
N LEU A 52 -7.77 8.65 0.98
CA LEU A 52 -8.71 8.26 -0.08
C LEU A 52 -8.10 8.48 -1.46
N THR A 53 -7.49 9.65 -1.70
CA THR A 53 -6.80 9.94 -2.96
C THR A 53 -5.68 8.94 -3.23
N ALA A 54 -4.84 8.66 -2.24
CA ALA A 54 -3.73 7.73 -2.40
C ALA A 54 -4.19 6.29 -2.65
N ILE A 55 -5.24 5.83 -1.96
CA ILE A 55 -5.83 4.50 -2.22
C ILE A 55 -6.38 4.40 -3.63
N ASP A 56 -7.11 5.42 -4.10
CA ASP A 56 -7.69 5.41 -5.43
C ASP A 56 -6.59 5.41 -6.51
N THR A 57 -5.56 6.25 -6.36
CA THR A 57 -4.39 6.27 -7.25
C THR A 57 -3.66 4.92 -7.27
N LEU A 58 -3.42 4.32 -6.11
CA LEU A 58 -2.76 3.00 -6.01
C LEU A 58 -3.61 1.88 -6.63
N LYS A 59 -4.94 1.98 -6.51
CA LYS A 59 -5.87 1.02 -7.09
C LYS A 59 -5.90 1.12 -8.61
N GLU A 60 -5.98 2.34 -9.15
CA GLU A 60 -5.92 2.59 -10.60
C GLU A 60 -4.59 2.10 -11.21
N ALA A 61 -3.49 2.23 -10.47
CA ALA A 61 -2.18 1.71 -10.87
C ALA A 61 -2.04 0.17 -10.71
N GLY A 62 -3.02 -0.50 -10.11
CA GLY A 62 -2.98 -1.95 -9.84
C GLY A 62 -2.03 -2.36 -8.71
N TYR A 63 -1.64 -1.43 -7.83
CA TYR A 63 -0.72 -1.68 -6.72
C TYR A 63 -1.42 -2.18 -5.46
N VAL A 64 -2.69 -1.84 -5.30
CA VAL A 64 -3.53 -2.37 -4.23
C VAL A 64 -4.80 -2.98 -4.81
N SER A 65 -5.35 -3.96 -4.10
CA SER A 65 -6.66 -4.54 -4.35
C SER A 65 -7.60 -4.19 -3.21
N LEU A 66 -8.84 -3.86 -3.56
CA LEU A 66 -9.91 -3.54 -2.61
C LEU A 66 -10.92 -4.69 -2.58
N PHE A 67 -11.22 -5.18 -1.39
CA PHE A 67 -12.25 -6.17 -1.14
C PHE A 67 -13.35 -5.55 -0.28
N THR A 68 -14.56 -5.43 -0.84
CA THR A 68 -15.73 -4.95 -0.09
C THR A 68 -16.40 -6.13 0.61
N ASP A 69 -16.32 -6.16 1.94
CA ASP A 69 -17.10 -7.13 2.71
C ASP A 69 -18.56 -6.67 2.82
N ARG A 70 -19.40 -7.15 1.88
CA ARG A 70 -20.84 -6.88 1.90
C ARG A 70 -21.60 -7.66 2.97
N LYS A 71 -21.00 -8.69 3.60
CA LYS A 71 -21.68 -9.57 4.56
C LYS A 71 -21.46 -9.13 6.01
N ALA A 72 -20.37 -8.45 6.35
CA ALA A 72 -20.09 -8.01 7.71
C ALA A 72 -20.96 -6.82 8.17
N ASN A 73 -21.39 -5.92 7.27
CA ASN A 73 -22.34 -4.85 7.60
C ASN A 73 -22.94 -4.17 6.35
N PRO A 74 -24.22 -4.37 6.00
CA PRO A 74 -24.82 -3.76 4.81
C PRO A 74 -24.90 -2.22 4.84
N ASP A 75 -24.84 -1.60 6.02
CA ASP A 75 -24.91 -0.14 6.19
C ASP A 75 -23.54 0.56 6.15
N LYS A 76 -22.44 -0.20 6.17
CA LYS A 76 -21.08 0.35 6.15
C LYS A 76 -20.21 -0.53 5.26
N ASN A 77 -20.22 -0.24 3.97
CA ASN A 77 -19.24 -0.81 3.03
C ASN A 77 -17.84 -0.49 3.55
N VAL A 78 -17.17 -1.50 4.11
CA VAL A 78 -15.76 -1.42 4.51
C VAL A 78 -14.96 -2.07 3.40
N ASP A 79 -14.16 -1.27 2.70
CA ASP A 79 -13.21 -1.76 1.71
C ASP A 79 -11.91 -2.14 2.41
N TRP A 80 -11.69 -3.44 2.53
CA TRP A 80 -10.44 -4.01 2.99
C TRP A 80 -9.39 -3.88 1.88
N VAL A 81 -8.15 -3.61 2.27
CA VAL A 81 -7.07 -3.28 1.34
C VAL A 81 -5.97 -4.33 1.43
N SER A 82 -5.49 -4.80 0.28
CA SER A 82 -4.30 -5.66 0.18
C SER A 82 -3.32 -5.12 -0.86
N LEU A 83 -2.03 -5.33 -0.64
CA LEU A 83 -0.96 -5.00 -1.57
C LEU A 83 -0.83 -6.10 -2.62
N THR A 84 -0.87 -5.75 -3.90
CA THR A 84 -0.70 -6.73 -4.98
C THR A 84 0.77 -7.14 -5.10
N ALA A 85 1.05 -8.25 -5.77
CA ALA A 85 2.42 -8.64 -6.11
C ALA A 85 3.14 -7.53 -6.92
N THR A 86 2.42 -6.88 -7.83
CA THR A 86 2.92 -5.74 -8.62
C THR A 86 3.27 -4.55 -7.72
N GLY A 87 2.37 -4.18 -6.78
CA GLY A 87 2.61 -3.09 -5.84
C GLY A 87 3.78 -3.37 -4.89
N ALA A 88 3.90 -4.60 -4.41
CA ALA A 88 5.01 -5.02 -3.56
C ALA A 88 6.36 -4.92 -4.28
N ARG A 89 6.42 -5.39 -5.53
CA ARG A 89 7.63 -5.29 -6.35
C ARG A 89 8.00 -3.83 -6.62
N ALA A 90 7.04 -3.02 -7.06
CA ALA A 90 7.26 -1.61 -7.35
C ALA A 90 7.74 -0.82 -6.11
N TYR A 91 7.18 -1.12 -4.94
CA TYR A 91 7.63 -0.54 -3.67
C TYR A 91 9.08 -0.91 -3.36
N GLN A 92 9.45 -2.18 -3.49
CA GLN A 92 10.82 -2.64 -3.23
C GLN A 92 11.83 -1.98 -4.17
N ASP A 93 11.52 -1.94 -5.47
CA ASP A 93 12.37 -1.28 -6.48
C ASP A 93 12.54 0.22 -6.16
N CYS A 94 11.45 0.91 -5.77
CA CYS A 94 11.49 2.32 -5.38
C CYS A 94 12.37 2.58 -4.14
N VAL A 95 12.24 1.74 -3.10
CA VAL A 95 13.07 1.86 -1.89
C VAL A 95 14.54 1.59 -2.18
N GLU A 96 14.84 0.64 -3.06
CA GLU A 96 16.21 0.34 -3.49
C GLU A 96 16.83 1.52 -4.26
N GLU A 97 16.09 2.13 -5.20
CA GLU A 97 16.51 3.33 -5.91
C GLU A 97 16.79 4.50 -4.94
N LEU A 98 15.86 4.77 -4.01
CA LEU A 98 16.04 5.82 -3.01
C LEU A 98 17.26 5.58 -2.10
N ARG A 99 17.50 4.32 -1.72
CA ARG A 99 18.69 3.94 -0.93
C ARG A 99 19.96 4.18 -1.73
N SER A 100 19.99 3.78 -3.00
CA SER A 100 21.14 3.99 -3.89
C SER A 100 21.47 5.48 -4.05
N ILE A 101 20.45 6.34 -4.17
CA ILE A 101 20.62 7.80 -4.22
C ILE A 101 21.21 8.31 -2.90
N ALA A 102 20.64 7.92 -1.75
CA ALA A 102 21.11 8.35 -0.44
C ALA A 102 22.54 7.87 -0.11
N GLU A 103 22.93 6.70 -0.60
CA GLU A 103 24.30 6.17 -0.47
C GLU A 103 25.29 6.85 -1.42
N SER A 104 24.83 7.24 -2.62
CA SER A 104 25.64 7.97 -3.60
C SER A 104 25.92 9.40 -3.14
N ASP A 105 24.97 10.06 -2.50
CA ASP A 105 25.11 11.41 -1.93
C ASP A 105 26.07 11.44 -0.72
N ARG A 106 26.18 10.32 0.00
CA ARG A 106 27.13 10.18 1.13
C ARG A 106 28.60 9.99 0.68
N ARG A 107 28.87 9.89 -0.63
CA ARG A 107 30.23 9.80 -1.21
C ARG A 107 30.79 11.15 -1.69
N VAL A 108 30.29 12.28 -1.21
CA VAL A 108 30.96 13.57 -1.42
C VAL A 108 31.91 13.83 -0.24
N PRO A 109 33.23 13.95 -0.46
CA PRO A 109 34.24 14.19 0.57
C PRO A 109 34.18 15.59 1.19
#